data_AF-A0A1G9LLN6-F1
#
_entry.id   AF-A0A1G9LLN6-F1
#
_cell.length_a   1.000
_cell.length_b   1.000
_cell.length_c   1.000
_cell.angle_alpha   90.00
_cell.angle_beta   90.00
_cell.angle_gamma   90.00
#
_symmetry.space_group_name_H-M   'P 1'
#
loop_
_entity.id
_entity.type
_entity.pdbx_description
1 polymer ?
#
loop_
_entity_poly.entity_id
_entity_poly.type
_entity_poly.pdbx_seq_one_letter_code
_entity_poly.pdbx_strand_id
1 'polypeptide(L)'
;MKGNRWVDPAPFEGARPQVPWWVWLPGWVKLVLAPFALAWLAVRLVVRLAVLAVRYPVAVTTGLGGYVAYRQFGLSPLVIALLSLVCALTVWYGLDRGSFLRHGWYRVLTEWRRLTVYVPQWRTVMRLAELSKDNRGREYRPKLRRVRSEGWRDKVRVRMIPAQSPEQWEARRDNLAHSFNARSCRVRVLKPRVLELDFIHADPLARPVAVPQLAEPGEVDLKRVVVGRTETGKPWRLRLLGSQVLVVGVPGAGKGSVLWSIVWQLAPAIKAGMVRLVGIDPKGGMELGQCPDAFEKVVYDNGPEAVALLEEIAAEVKERATRYRGIRRRLSLGLPPPLHRPCLAVVVAVVGLGTPALSDW
;
A
#
# COMPACT_ATOMS: atom_id res chain seq x y z
N MET A 1 -13.37 -36.98 -73.91
CA MET A 1 -12.68 -36.36 -72.76
C MET A 1 -13.69 -35.87 -71.75
N LYS A 2 -13.73 -36.47 -70.55
CA LYS A 2 -14.03 -35.85 -69.26
C LYS A 2 -13.98 -36.97 -68.21
N GLY A 3 -12.82 -37.11 -67.57
CA GLY A 3 -12.62 -38.05 -66.47
C GLY A 3 -13.29 -37.52 -65.21
N ASN A 4 -14.12 -38.33 -64.57
CA ASN A 4 -14.64 -38.03 -63.24
C ASN A 4 -13.50 -38.17 -62.23
N ARG A 5 -13.01 -37.03 -61.75
CA ARG A 5 -12.04 -36.93 -60.67
C ARG A 5 -12.75 -37.28 -59.36
N TRP A 6 -12.57 -38.49 -58.87
CA TRP A 6 -12.90 -38.84 -57.49
C TRP A 6 -12.07 -37.94 -56.57
N VAL A 7 -12.74 -37.09 -55.80
CA VAL A 7 -12.15 -36.29 -54.73
C VAL A 7 -12.54 -37.01 -53.45
N ASP A 8 -11.56 -37.57 -52.75
CA ASP A 8 -11.78 -38.12 -51.41
C ASP A 8 -12.33 -37.00 -50.51
N PRO A 9 -13.46 -37.21 -49.80
CA PRO A 9 -13.91 -36.25 -48.80
C PRO A 9 -12.87 -36.19 -47.68
N ALA A 10 -12.48 -34.96 -47.29
CA ALA A 10 -11.54 -34.71 -46.21
C ALA A 10 -11.92 -35.51 -44.95
N PRO A 11 -10.94 -36.08 -44.21
CA PRO A 11 -11.24 -36.84 -43.01
C PRO A 11 -11.98 -35.93 -42.02
N PHE A 12 -13.18 -36.35 -41.66
CA PHE A 12 -14.04 -35.64 -40.73
C PHE A 12 -13.38 -35.66 -39.34
N GLU A 13 -12.60 -34.63 -39.00
CA GLU A 13 -12.07 -34.37 -37.64
C GLU A 13 -13.19 -33.85 -36.72
N GLY A 14 -14.30 -34.57 -36.67
CA GLY A 14 -15.29 -34.40 -35.62
C GLY A 14 -14.73 -34.98 -34.33
N ALA A 15 -14.32 -34.12 -33.38
CA ALA A 15 -14.05 -34.56 -32.02
C ALA A 15 -15.30 -35.31 -31.51
N ARG A 16 -15.19 -36.64 -31.37
CA ARG A 16 -16.31 -37.46 -30.89
C ARG A 16 -16.74 -36.91 -29.53
N PRO A 17 -18.03 -36.61 -29.30
CA PRO A 17 -18.48 -36.19 -27.99
C PRO A 17 -18.09 -37.29 -27.00
N GLN A 18 -17.27 -36.93 -26.00
CA GLN A 18 -16.88 -37.83 -24.92
C GLN A 18 -18.08 -38.04 -24.01
N VAL A 19 -19.05 -38.82 -24.49
CA VAL A 19 -20.15 -39.27 -23.68
C VAL A 19 -19.61 -40.25 -22.65
N PRO A 20 -20.01 -40.12 -21.38
CA PRO A 20 -19.54 -41.03 -20.37
C PRO A 20 -19.89 -42.49 -20.68
N TRP A 21 -18.98 -43.42 -20.35
CA TRP A 21 -19.08 -44.84 -20.67
C TRP A 21 -20.39 -45.51 -20.19
N TRP A 22 -21.00 -45.00 -19.12
CA TRP A 22 -22.25 -45.51 -18.56
C TRP A 22 -23.50 -45.28 -19.44
N VAL A 23 -23.42 -44.42 -20.46
CA VAL A 23 -24.53 -44.20 -21.41
C VAL A 23 -24.81 -45.47 -22.22
N TRP A 24 -23.77 -46.24 -22.54
CA TRP A 24 -23.82 -47.46 -23.36
C TRP A 24 -24.24 -48.72 -22.59
N LEU A 25 -24.48 -48.63 -21.28
CA LEU A 25 -24.93 -49.78 -20.48
C LEU A 25 -26.39 -50.16 -20.81
N PRO A 26 -26.71 -51.46 -20.92
CA PRO A 26 -28.09 -51.95 -21.06
C PRO A 26 -29.00 -51.43 -19.94
N GLY A 27 -30.27 -51.14 -20.26
CA GLY A 27 -31.22 -50.51 -19.32
C GLY A 27 -31.44 -51.30 -18.02
N TRP A 28 -31.42 -52.64 -18.08
CA TRP A 28 -31.55 -53.51 -16.90
C TRP A 28 -30.36 -53.39 -15.95
N VAL A 29 -29.14 -53.21 -16.47
CA VAL A 29 -27.93 -53.00 -15.64
C VAL A 29 -28.00 -51.67 -14.90
N LYS A 30 -28.55 -50.62 -15.54
CA LYS A 30 -28.77 -49.32 -14.91
C LYS A 30 -29.78 -49.39 -13.76
N LEU A 31 -30.85 -50.17 -13.91
CA LEU A 31 -31.85 -50.37 -12.85
C LEU A 31 -31.27 -51.14 -11.64
N VAL A 32 -30.44 -52.15 -11.89
CA VAL A 32 -29.78 -52.91 -10.81
C VAL A 32 -28.71 -52.09 -10.09
N LEU A 33 -27.95 -51.26 -10.81
CA LEU A 33 -26.90 -50.42 -10.22
C LEU A 33 -27.43 -49.13 -9.55
N ALA A 34 -28.62 -48.66 -9.93
CA ALA A 34 -29.24 -47.46 -9.37
C ALA A 34 -29.32 -47.43 -7.83
N PRO A 35 -29.82 -48.48 -7.13
CA PRO A 35 -29.88 -48.47 -5.67
C PRO A 35 -28.49 -48.41 -5.02
N PHE A 36 -27.49 -49.10 -5.57
CA PHE A 36 -26.10 -49.05 -5.08
C PHE A 36 -25.46 -47.69 -5.31
N ALA A 37 -25.69 -47.08 -6.48
CA ALA A 37 -25.22 -45.73 -6.79
C ALA A 37 -25.90 -44.68 -5.89
N LEU A 38 -27.19 -44.82 -5.62
CA LEU A 38 -27.93 -43.97 -4.68
C LEU A 38 -27.42 -44.12 -3.25
N ALA A 39 -27.20 -45.35 -2.79
CA ALA A 39 -26.62 -45.62 -1.47
C ALA A 39 -25.21 -45.03 -1.35
N TRP A 40 -24.36 -45.20 -2.36
CA TRP A 40 -23.03 -44.62 -2.39
C TRP A 40 -23.05 -43.08 -2.40
N LEU A 41 -23.95 -42.47 -3.17
CA LEU A 41 -24.16 -41.02 -3.17
C LEU A 41 -24.65 -40.53 -1.81
N ALA A 42 -25.56 -41.26 -1.16
CA ALA A 42 -26.05 -40.95 0.18
C ALA A 42 -24.93 -41.02 1.22
N VAL A 43 -24.12 -42.09 1.24
CA VAL A 43 -22.93 -42.20 2.12
C VAL A 43 -21.96 -41.05 1.85
N ARG A 44 -21.69 -40.75 0.58
CA ARG A 44 -20.80 -39.64 0.20
C ARG A 44 -21.34 -38.28 0.64
N LEU A 45 -22.65 -38.09 0.59
CA LEU A 45 -23.32 -36.88 1.08
C LEU A 45 -23.16 -36.79 2.59
N VAL A 46 -23.42 -37.86 3.34
CA VAL A 46 -23.26 -37.93 4.80
C VAL A 46 -21.82 -37.61 5.22
N VAL A 47 -20.83 -38.23 4.58
CA VAL A 47 -19.41 -37.96 4.85
C VAL A 47 -19.06 -36.51 4.56
N ARG A 48 -19.55 -35.93 3.45
CA ARG A 48 -19.33 -34.51 3.14
C ARG A 48 -19.95 -33.58 4.18
N LEU A 49 -21.17 -33.87 4.63
CA LEU A 49 -21.85 -33.10 5.67
C LEU A 49 -21.11 -33.20 7.01
N ALA A 50 -20.64 -34.38 7.38
CA ALA A 50 -19.83 -34.58 8.60
C ALA A 50 -18.50 -33.81 8.53
N VAL A 51 -17.79 -33.89 7.40
CA VAL A 51 -16.56 -33.12 7.19
C VAL A 51 -16.84 -31.62 7.21
N LEU A 52 -17.95 -31.16 6.63
CA LEU A 52 -18.36 -29.76 6.66
C LEU A 52 -18.64 -29.29 8.11
N ALA A 53 -19.33 -30.11 8.91
CA ALA A 53 -19.63 -29.83 10.31
C ALA A 53 -18.37 -29.74 11.17
N VAL A 54 -17.42 -30.67 11.00
CA VAL A 54 -16.14 -30.64 11.72
C VAL A 54 -15.28 -29.46 11.28
N ARG A 55 -15.29 -29.13 9.99
CA ARG A 55 -14.44 -28.07 9.44
C ARG A 55 -14.99 -26.66 9.68
N TYR A 56 -16.31 -26.52 9.80
CA TYR A 56 -17.00 -25.24 9.97
C TYR A 56 -18.09 -25.30 11.04
N PRO A 57 -17.74 -25.60 12.31
CA PRO A 57 -18.73 -25.81 13.37
C PRO A 57 -19.63 -24.58 13.56
N VAL A 58 -19.07 -23.37 13.52
CA VAL A 58 -19.82 -22.11 13.69
C VAL A 58 -20.85 -21.88 12.59
N ALA A 59 -20.52 -22.20 11.33
CA ALA A 59 -21.44 -22.02 10.21
C ALA A 59 -22.61 -23.01 10.29
N VAL A 60 -22.32 -24.26 10.66
CA VAL A 60 -23.33 -25.30 10.80
C VAL A 60 -24.23 -25.04 12.02
N THR A 61 -23.69 -24.67 13.17
CA THR A 61 -24.50 -24.35 14.37
C THR A 61 -25.36 -23.12 14.15
N THR A 62 -24.83 -22.06 13.52
CA THR A 62 -25.60 -20.84 13.22
C THR A 62 -26.71 -21.12 12.20
N GLY A 63 -26.42 -21.90 11.15
CA GLY A 63 -27.42 -22.27 10.14
C GLY A 63 -28.52 -23.16 10.70
N LEU A 64 -28.15 -24.18 11.50
CA LEU A 64 -29.11 -25.09 12.12
C LEU A 64 -29.97 -24.37 13.17
N GLY A 65 -29.35 -23.51 13.99
CA GLY A 65 -30.05 -22.65 14.96
C GLY A 65 -31.03 -21.70 14.28
N GLY A 66 -30.63 -21.07 13.17
CA GLY A 66 -31.52 -20.23 12.35
C GLY A 66 -32.70 -21.01 11.76
N TYR A 67 -32.48 -22.24 11.31
CA TYR A 67 -33.54 -23.11 10.79
C TYR A 67 -34.53 -23.54 11.89
N VAL A 68 -34.04 -23.93 13.07
CA VAL A 68 -34.88 -24.29 14.22
C VAL A 68 -35.71 -23.09 14.66
N ALA A 69 -35.10 -21.91 14.76
CA ALA A 69 -35.79 -20.67 15.09
C ALA A 69 -36.86 -20.32 14.05
N TYR A 70 -36.58 -20.52 12.75
CA TYR A 70 -37.56 -20.34 11.69
C TYR A 70 -38.75 -21.30 11.81
N ARG A 71 -38.50 -22.57 12.14
CA ARG A 71 -39.55 -23.58 12.31
C ARG A 71 -40.43 -23.32 13.52
N GLN A 72 -39.88 -22.75 14.60
CA GLN A 72 -40.61 -22.49 15.84
C GLN A 72 -41.34 -21.14 15.86
N PHE A 73 -40.72 -20.08 15.32
CA PHE A 73 -41.19 -18.70 15.46
C PHE A 73 -41.41 -17.97 14.12
N GLY A 74 -41.32 -18.69 13.00
CA GLY A 74 -41.45 -18.12 11.65
C GLY A 74 -40.30 -17.20 11.27
N LEU A 75 -40.57 -16.17 10.47
CA LEU A 75 -39.54 -15.22 10.01
C LEU A 75 -39.07 -14.24 11.10
N SER A 76 -39.84 -14.08 12.17
CA SER A 76 -39.62 -13.04 13.19
C SER A 76 -38.21 -13.05 13.85
N PRO A 77 -37.65 -14.18 14.33
CA PRO A 77 -36.31 -14.19 14.93
C PRO A 77 -35.20 -13.89 13.91
N LEU A 78 -35.38 -14.28 12.64
CA LEU A 78 -34.41 -13.99 11.59
C LEU A 78 -34.39 -12.49 11.27
N VAL A 79 -35.57 -11.87 11.21
CA VAL A 79 -35.69 -10.41 11.01
C VAL A 79 -35.08 -9.67 12.20
N ILE A 80 -35.37 -10.06 13.44
CA ILE A 80 -34.78 -9.45 14.63
C ILE A 80 -33.25 -9.60 14.61
N ALA A 81 -32.73 -10.80 14.33
CA ALA A 81 -31.29 -11.03 14.25
C ALA A 81 -30.61 -10.17 13.17
N LEU A 82 -31.25 -10.03 12.00
CA LEU A 82 -30.78 -9.15 10.93
C LEU A 82 -30.79 -7.69 11.36
N LEU A 83 -31.88 -7.20 11.96
CA LEU A 83 -32.00 -5.82 12.45
C LEU A 83 -30.97 -5.53 13.55
N SER A 84 -30.75 -6.47 14.48
CA SER A 84 -29.72 -6.37 15.52
C SER A 84 -28.32 -6.32 14.91
N LEU A 85 -28.03 -7.14 13.90
CA LEU A 85 -26.75 -7.11 13.19
C LEU A 85 -26.55 -5.76 12.48
N VAL A 86 -27.56 -5.28 11.75
CA VAL A 86 -27.50 -3.98 11.07
C VAL A 86 -27.29 -2.86 12.09
N CYS A 87 -28.01 -2.87 13.21
CA CYS A 87 -27.84 -1.91 14.30
C CYS A 87 -26.43 -1.95 14.89
N ALA A 88 -25.88 -3.14 15.15
CA ALA A 88 -24.51 -3.29 15.65
C ALA A 88 -23.47 -2.74 14.65
N LEU A 89 -23.66 -3.00 13.35
CA LEU A 89 -22.78 -2.50 12.30
C LEU A 89 -22.90 -0.98 12.12
N THR A 90 -24.09 -0.39 12.22
CA THR A 90 -24.29 1.06 12.13
C THR A 90 -23.74 1.78 13.35
N VAL A 91 -23.95 1.25 14.56
CA VAL A 91 -23.33 1.76 15.79
C VAL A 91 -21.81 1.69 15.71
N TRP A 92 -21.25 0.56 15.25
CA TRP A 92 -19.81 0.44 15.07
C TRP A 92 -19.26 1.42 14.03
N TYR A 93 -19.97 1.61 12.92
CA TYR A 93 -19.62 2.60 11.90
C TYR A 93 -19.64 4.03 12.44
N GLY A 94 -20.61 4.37 13.30
CA GLY A 94 -20.72 5.68 13.94
C GLY A 94 -19.65 5.94 15.00
N LEU A 95 -19.34 4.95 15.84
CA LEU A 95 -18.35 5.08 16.92
C LEU A 95 -16.91 5.10 16.43
N ASP A 96 -16.54 4.17 15.52
CA ASP A 96 -15.20 4.13 14.95
C ASP A 96 -15.23 3.65 13.49
N ARG A 97 -15.47 4.63 12.61
CA ARG A 97 -15.42 4.46 11.15
C ARG A 97 -14.10 3.84 10.68
N GLY A 98 -12.98 4.14 11.34
CA GLY A 98 -11.66 3.63 10.96
C GLY A 98 -11.51 2.13 11.23
N SER A 99 -11.97 1.66 12.40
CA SER A 99 -11.95 0.25 12.73
C SER A 99 -12.96 -0.56 11.91
N PHE A 100 -14.18 -0.06 11.72
CA PHE A 100 -15.19 -0.72 10.89
C PHE A 100 -14.69 -0.97 9.47
N LEU A 101 -14.12 0.06 8.82
CA LEU A 101 -13.59 -0.07 7.47
C LEU A 101 -12.42 -1.08 7.42
N ARG A 102 -11.49 -1.00 8.39
CA ARG A 102 -10.30 -1.87 8.43
C ARG A 102 -10.63 -3.34 8.69
N HIS A 103 -11.55 -3.63 9.60
CA HIS A 103 -11.81 -4.98 10.07
C HIS A 103 -13.02 -5.64 9.41
N GLY A 104 -14.06 -4.87 9.05
CA GLY A 104 -15.23 -5.36 8.35
C GLY A 104 -15.09 -5.19 6.84
N TRP A 105 -15.36 -3.97 6.37
CA TRP A 105 -15.57 -3.69 4.94
C TRP A 105 -14.38 -4.09 4.05
N TYR A 106 -13.16 -3.68 4.39
CA TYR A 106 -12.00 -3.97 3.54
C TYR A 106 -11.63 -5.45 3.51
N ARG A 107 -12.01 -6.26 4.51
CA ARG A 107 -11.82 -7.72 4.45
C ARG A 107 -12.77 -8.36 3.45
N VAL A 108 -14.04 -7.95 3.48
CA VAL A 108 -15.05 -8.39 2.50
C VAL A 108 -14.64 -7.96 1.10
N LEU A 109 -14.27 -6.68 0.93
CA LEU A 109 -13.79 -6.14 -0.34
C LEU A 109 -12.54 -6.87 -0.85
N THR A 110 -11.63 -7.25 0.05
CA THR A 110 -10.41 -8.01 -0.27
C THR A 110 -10.76 -9.36 -0.89
N GLU A 111 -11.61 -10.14 -0.23
CA GLU A 111 -11.98 -11.47 -0.74
C GLU A 111 -12.84 -11.36 -2.00
N TRP A 112 -13.74 -10.39 -2.06
CA TRP A 112 -14.52 -10.10 -3.26
C TRP A 112 -13.63 -9.79 -4.46
N ARG A 113 -12.72 -8.81 -4.35
CA ARG A 113 -11.78 -8.46 -5.42
C ARG A 113 -10.84 -9.62 -5.76
N ARG A 114 -10.40 -10.38 -4.76
CA ARG A 114 -9.59 -11.58 -4.97
C ARG A 114 -10.31 -12.59 -5.85
N LEU A 115 -11.58 -12.88 -5.58
CA LEU A 115 -12.36 -13.89 -6.29
C LEU A 115 -12.88 -13.43 -7.65
N THR A 116 -13.23 -12.14 -7.79
CA THR A 116 -13.86 -11.62 -9.02
C THR A 116 -12.86 -11.04 -10.02
N VAL A 117 -11.81 -10.34 -9.55
CA VAL A 117 -10.85 -9.65 -10.41
C VAL A 117 -9.55 -10.44 -10.50
N TYR A 118 -8.85 -10.60 -9.37
CA TYR A 118 -7.49 -11.11 -9.40
C TYR A 118 -7.42 -12.59 -9.79
N VAL A 119 -8.12 -13.48 -9.10
CA VAL A 119 -8.01 -14.93 -9.34
C VAL A 119 -8.40 -15.33 -10.77
N PRO A 120 -9.54 -14.88 -11.33
CA PRO A 120 -9.94 -15.24 -12.69
C PRO A 120 -8.99 -14.70 -13.75
N GLN A 121 -8.54 -13.44 -13.61
CA GLN A 121 -7.72 -12.77 -14.63
C GLN A 121 -6.23 -13.06 -14.48
N TRP A 122 -5.77 -13.54 -13.32
CA TRP A 122 -4.34 -13.69 -13.00
C TRP A 122 -3.58 -14.45 -14.08
N ARG A 123 -4.13 -15.59 -14.53
CA ARG A 123 -3.47 -16.43 -15.53
C ARG A 123 -3.27 -15.68 -16.85
N THR A 124 -4.33 -15.03 -17.34
CA THR A 124 -4.33 -14.30 -18.60
C THR A 124 -3.38 -13.11 -18.54
N VAL A 125 -3.46 -12.30 -17.48
CA VAL A 125 -2.61 -11.11 -17.32
C VAL A 125 -1.15 -11.48 -17.20
N MET A 126 -0.79 -12.51 -16.41
CA MET A 126 0.61 -12.94 -16.30
C MET A 126 1.18 -13.45 -17.63
N ARG A 127 0.34 -14.05 -18.48
CA ARG A 127 0.76 -14.52 -19.81
C ARG A 127 0.94 -13.36 -20.79
N LEU A 128 -0.04 -12.45 -20.85
CA LEU A 128 0.01 -11.27 -21.72
C LEU A 128 1.11 -10.29 -21.32
N ALA A 129 1.45 -10.22 -20.03
CA ALA A 129 2.57 -9.41 -19.54
C ALA A 129 3.94 -10.11 -19.66
N GLU A 130 4.01 -11.29 -20.28
CA GLU A 130 5.24 -12.10 -20.44
C GLU A 130 5.93 -12.44 -19.11
N LEU A 131 5.15 -12.59 -18.03
CA LEU A 131 5.65 -12.94 -16.70
C LEU A 131 5.52 -14.44 -16.41
N SER A 132 4.91 -15.21 -17.31
CA SER A 132 4.93 -16.67 -17.34
C SER A 132 6.05 -17.19 -18.24
N LYS A 133 6.60 -18.36 -17.91
CA LYS A 133 7.56 -19.07 -18.76
C LYS A 133 7.05 -20.48 -19.04
N ASP A 134 7.11 -20.90 -20.29
CA ASP A 134 6.83 -22.28 -20.68
C ASP A 134 8.14 -23.05 -20.84
N ASN A 135 8.22 -24.25 -20.26
CA ASN A 135 9.37 -25.12 -20.43
C ASN A 135 8.91 -26.59 -20.49
N ARG A 136 9.25 -27.30 -21.57
CA ARG A 136 8.88 -28.71 -21.82
C ARG A 136 7.39 -29.02 -21.60
N GLY A 137 6.51 -28.18 -22.17
CA GLY A 137 5.06 -28.34 -22.05
C GLY A 137 4.48 -28.03 -20.66
N ARG A 138 5.29 -27.55 -19.71
CA ARG A 138 4.82 -27.06 -18.40
C ARG A 138 4.89 -25.54 -18.32
N GLU A 139 3.76 -24.94 -18.03
CA GLU A 139 3.63 -23.49 -17.78
C GLU A 139 4.03 -23.16 -16.33
N TYR A 140 5.15 -22.45 -16.19
CA TYR A 140 5.57 -21.84 -14.94
C TYR A 140 4.95 -20.47 -14.84
N ARG A 141 4.13 -20.27 -13.79
CA ARG A 141 3.44 -19.00 -13.54
C ARG A 141 3.76 -18.45 -12.17
N PRO A 142 3.83 -17.11 -12.02
CA PRO A 142 3.89 -16.49 -10.70
C PRO A 142 2.65 -16.89 -9.88
N LYS A 143 2.85 -17.24 -8.62
CA LYS A 143 1.74 -17.65 -7.75
C LYS A 143 1.17 -16.44 -7.03
N LEU A 144 -0.11 -16.16 -7.23
CA LEU A 144 -0.88 -15.22 -6.42
C LEU A 144 -0.99 -15.79 -4.99
N ARG A 145 -0.46 -15.07 -3.98
CA ARG A 145 -0.43 -15.53 -2.59
C ARG A 145 -1.54 -14.90 -1.76
N ARG A 146 -1.51 -13.57 -1.64
CA ARG A 146 -2.42 -12.82 -0.80
C ARG A 146 -2.81 -11.53 -1.49
N VAL A 147 -4.09 -11.21 -1.46
CA VAL A 147 -4.60 -9.89 -1.85
C VAL A 147 -5.03 -9.20 -0.56
N ARG A 148 -4.86 -7.87 -0.49
CA ARG A 148 -5.40 -7.04 0.58
C ARG A 148 -5.79 -5.69 0.01
N SER A 149 -7.07 -5.37 0.05
CA SER A 149 -7.56 -4.04 -0.30
C SER A 149 -7.49 -3.10 0.90
N GLU A 150 -7.05 -1.87 0.68
CA GLU A 150 -7.03 -0.78 1.66
C GLU A 150 -7.98 0.36 1.24
N GLY A 151 -8.91 0.09 0.30
CA GLY A 151 -9.85 1.06 -0.25
C GLY A 151 -9.27 1.86 -1.42
N TRP A 152 -8.17 2.58 -1.19
CA TRP A 152 -7.51 3.39 -2.22
C TRP A 152 -6.48 2.63 -3.06
N ARG A 153 -5.94 1.53 -2.53
CA ARG A 153 -5.06 0.60 -3.24
C ARG A 153 -5.35 -0.85 -2.88
N ASP A 154 -4.88 -1.75 -3.74
CA ASP A 154 -4.79 -3.18 -3.46
C ASP A 154 -3.34 -3.64 -3.38
N LYS A 155 -3.00 -4.35 -2.30
CA LYS A 155 -1.70 -4.99 -2.10
C LYS A 155 -1.79 -6.44 -2.53
N VAL A 156 -1.07 -6.80 -3.58
CA VAL A 156 -1.07 -8.15 -4.16
C VAL A 156 0.30 -8.77 -3.96
N ARG A 157 0.36 -9.77 -3.08
CA ARG A 157 1.58 -10.56 -2.85
C ARG A 157 1.69 -11.65 -3.89
N VAL A 158 2.84 -11.67 -4.54
CA VAL A 158 3.14 -12.58 -5.63
C VAL A 158 4.42 -13.33 -5.31
N ARG A 159 4.44 -14.62 -5.64
CA ARG A 159 5.67 -15.40 -5.67
C ARG A 159 6.13 -15.53 -7.11
N MET A 160 7.31 -14.97 -7.40
CA MET A 160 7.96 -15.03 -8.71
C MET A 160 8.37 -16.45 -9.08
N ILE A 161 8.55 -16.68 -10.38
CA ILE A 161 9.16 -17.90 -10.91
C ILE A 161 10.66 -17.91 -10.55
N PRO A 162 11.29 -19.08 -10.33
CA PRO A 162 12.74 -19.17 -10.23
C PRO A 162 13.43 -18.47 -11.42
N ALA A 163 14.56 -17.79 -11.16
CA ALA A 163 15.35 -17.04 -12.15
C ALA A 163 14.64 -15.83 -12.81
N GLN A 164 13.59 -15.30 -12.20
CA GLN A 164 12.98 -14.01 -12.58
C GLN A 164 13.58 -12.88 -11.74
N SER A 165 13.93 -11.75 -12.37
CA SER A 165 14.44 -10.57 -11.66
C SER A 165 13.29 -9.62 -11.27
N PRO A 166 13.42 -8.86 -10.17
CA PRO A 166 12.46 -7.80 -9.83
C PRO A 166 12.34 -6.71 -10.91
N GLU A 167 13.42 -6.42 -11.63
CA GLU A 167 13.46 -5.45 -12.73
C GLU A 167 12.51 -5.82 -13.87
N GLN A 168 12.38 -7.12 -14.18
CA GLN A 168 11.39 -7.59 -15.17
C GLN A 168 9.96 -7.22 -14.75
N TRP A 169 9.65 -7.25 -13.46
CA TRP A 169 8.34 -6.84 -12.95
C TRP A 169 8.17 -5.32 -13.00
N GLU A 170 9.20 -4.57 -12.63
CA GLU A 170 9.18 -3.11 -12.69
C GLU A 170 8.96 -2.62 -14.14
N ALA A 171 9.63 -3.25 -15.11
CA ALA A 171 9.48 -2.94 -16.54
C ALA A 171 8.06 -3.19 -17.08
N ARG A 172 7.27 -4.08 -16.46
CA ARG A 172 5.87 -4.36 -16.84
C ARG A 172 4.84 -3.71 -15.90
N ARG A 173 5.26 -2.83 -14.99
CA ARG A 173 4.35 -2.25 -13.98
C ARG A 173 3.16 -1.53 -14.61
N ASP A 174 3.36 -0.82 -15.72
CA ASP A 174 2.31 -0.05 -16.39
C ASP A 174 1.31 -0.98 -17.08
N ASN A 175 1.80 -2.03 -17.78
CA ASN A 175 0.96 -3.08 -18.36
C ASN A 175 0.09 -3.76 -17.28
N LEU A 176 0.67 -4.04 -16.12
CA LEU A 176 -0.06 -4.60 -14.98
C LEU A 176 -1.09 -3.62 -14.43
N ALA A 177 -0.76 -2.34 -14.32
CA ALA A 177 -1.70 -1.31 -13.87
C ALA A 177 -2.93 -1.24 -14.79
N HIS A 178 -2.72 -1.15 -16.10
CA HIS A 178 -3.81 -1.14 -17.09
C HIS A 178 -4.62 -2.43 -17.09
N SER A 179 -3.96 -3.59 -16.99
CA SER A 179 -4.64 -4.89 -16.98
C SER A 179 -5.59 -5.06 -15.80
N PHE A 180 -5.27 -4.49 -14.63
CA PHE A 180 -6.13 -4.53 -13.44
C PHE A 180 -6.95 -3.25 -13.21
N ASN A 181 -7.05 -2.38 -14.23
CA ASN A 181 -7.75 -1.10 -14.18
C ASN A 181 -7.33 -0.22 -12.98
N ALA A 182 -6.03 -0.17 -12.69
CA ALA A 182 -5.43 0.67 -11.68
C ALA A 182 -4.73 1.88 -12.34
N ARG A 183 -4.65 3.00 -11.63
CA ARG A 183 -3.95 4.22 -12.12
C ARG A 183 -2.45 4.05 -12.20
N SER A 184 -1.89 3.27 -11.27
CA SER A 184 -0.47 2.94 -11.26
C SER A 184 -0.22 1.65 -10.47
N CYS A 185 0.91 1.01 -10.73
CA CYS A 185 1.39 -0.16 -10.01
C CYS A 185 2.77 0.15 -9.45
N ARG A 186 2.98 -0.06 -8.14
CA ARG A 186 4.32 -0.01 -7.53
C ARG A 186 4.76 -1.43 -7.20
N VAL A 187 5.97 -1.83 -7.63
CA VAL A 187 6.54 -3.13 -7.28
C VAL A 187 7.45 -2.98 -6.07
N ARG A 188 7.20 -3.75 -5.00
CA ARG A 188 8.04 -3.79 -3.80
C ARG A 188 8.57 -5.18 -3.56
N VAL A 189 9.89 -5.31 -3.41
CA VAL A 189 10.53 -6.57 -3.03
C VAL A 189 10.38 -6.76 -1.53
N LEU A 190 9.67 -7.80 -1.10
CA LEU A 190 9.54 -8.12 0.33
C LEU A 190 10.65 -9.05 0.81
N LYS A 191 10.90 -10.11 0.03
CA LYS A 191 11.88 -11.17 0.28
C LYS A 191 12.31 -11.75 -1.07
N PRO A 192 13.41 -12.51 -1.16
CA PRO A 192 13.75 -13.24 -2.38
C PRO A 192 12.54 -14.03 -2.92
N ARG A 193 12.25 -13.88 -4.21
CA ARG A 193 11.09 -14.46 -4.93
C ARG A 193 9.70 -13.99 -4.47
N VAL A 194 9.57 -13.05 -3.52
CA VAL A 194 8.28 -12.55 -3.05
C VAL A 194 8.18 -11.04 -3.25
N LEU A 195 7.26 -10.65 -4.11
CA LEU A 195 6.94 -9.26 -4.42
C LEU A 195 5.59 -8.88 -3.80
N GLU A 196 5.42 -7.60 -3.52
CA GLU A 196 4.14 -6.96 -3.23
C GLU A 196 3.89 -5.90 -4.32
N LEU A 197 2.84 -6.12 -5.12
CA LEU A 197 2.36 -5.17 -6.12
C LEU A 197 1.31 -4.29 -5.46
N ASP A 198 1.54 -2.98 -5.44
CA ASP A 198 0.56 -2.00 -4.97
C ASP A 198 -0.17 -1.41 -6.17
N PHE A 199 -1.40 -1.86 -6.41
CA PHE A 199 -2.29 -1.30 -7.43
C PHE A 199 -3.06 -0.12 -6.85
N ILE A 200 -2.75 1.09 -7.31
CA ILE A 200 -3.33 2.34 -6.81
C ILE A 200 -4.55 2.70 -7.65
N HIS A 201 -5.73 2.80 -7.01
CA HIS A 201 -7.01 3.10 -7.66
C HIS A 201 -7.44 4.56 -7.47
N ALA A 202 -7.15 5.11 -6.30
CA ALA A 202 -7.45 6.50 -5.95
C ALA A 202 -6.29 7.10 -5.15
N ASP A 203 -6.19 8.43 -5.19
CA ASP A 203 -5.23 9.18 -4.37
C ASP A 203 -5.92 9.65 -3.07
N PRO A 204 -5.57 9.07 -1.90
CA PRO A 204 -6.14 9.49 -0.63
C PRO A 204 -5.64 10.85 -0.13
N LEU A 205 -4.57 11.38 -0.72
CA LEU A 205 -3.97 12.69 -0.38
C LEU A 205 -4.31 13.76 -1.41
N ALA A 206 -5.24 13.50 -2.33
CA ALA A 206 -5.68 14.47 -3.33
C ALA A 206 -6.33 15.73 -2.72
N ARG A 207 -6.88 15.61 -1.50
CA ARG A 207 -7.40 16.76 -0.75
C ARG A 207 -6.31 17.29 0.18
N PRO A 208 -6.12 18.62 0.26
CA PRO A 208 -5.19 19.21 1.20
C PRO A 208 -5.43 18.69 2.62
N VAL A 209 -4.35 18.27 3.27
CA VAL A 209 -4.39 17.83 4.65
C VAL A 209 -4.27 19.05 5.54
N ALA A 210 -5.15 19.17 6.53
CA ALA A 210 -5.07 20.25 7.51
C ALA A 210 -3.70 20.24 8.20
N VAL A 211 -3.13 21.44 8.40
CA VAL A 211 -1.86 21.61 9.10
C VAL A 211 -1.97 20.97 10.49
N PRO A 212 -1.01 20.12 10.91
CA PRO A 212 -1.05 19.53 12.24
C PRO A 212 -1.03 20.61 13.32
N GLN A 213 -1.77 20.38 14.41
CA GLN A 213 -1.76 21.27 15.57
C GLN A 213 -0.33 21.42 16.11
N LEU A 214 -0.01 22.61 16.58
CA LEU A 214 1.26 22.89 17.24
C LEU A 214 1.29 22.18 18.60
N ALA A 215 2.46 21.68 18.97
CA ALA A 215 2.70 21.22 20.34
C ALA A 215 2.90 22.43 21.26
N GLU A 216 2.68 22.22 22.56
CA GLU A 216 2.97 23.25 23.56
C GLU A 216 4.48 23.59 23.59
N PRO A 217 4.88 24.83 23.97
CA PRO A 217 6.28 25.28 24.06
C PRO A 217 7.07 24.53 25.15
N GLY A 218 7.46 23.30 24.87
CA GLY A 218 8.10 22.39 25.84
C GLY A 218 8.02 20.92 25.43
N GLU A 219 7.03 20.58 24.60
CA GLU A 219 6.75 19.19 24.18
C GLU A 219 7.24 18.86 22.76
N VAL A 220 7.99 19.78 22.12
CA VAL A 220 8.47 19.60 20.75
C VAL A 220 9.52 18.48 20.69
N ASP A 221 9.10 17.29 20.30
CA ASP A 221 10.00 16.16 20.05
C ASP A 221 10.66 16.27 18.66
N LEU A 222 11.89 16.80 18.63
CA LEU A 222 12.71 16.93 17.42
C LEU A 222 13.05 15.59 16.76
N LYS A 223 12.81 14.44 17.42
CA LYS A 223 12.95 13.12 16.80
C LYS A 223 11.70 12.67 16.06
N ARG A 224 10.55 13.32 16.26
CA ARG A 224 9.23 12.88 15.79
C ARG A 224 8.34 14.04 15.34
N VAL A 225 8.93 15.02 14.66
CA VAL A 225 8.25 16.21 14.14
C VAL A 225 7.17 15.81 13.13
N VAL A 226 5.91 16.20 13.37
CA VAL A 226 4.76 15.80 12.53
C VAL A 226 4.60 16.77 11.38
N VAL A 227 5.10 16.40 10.20
CA VAL A 227 5.08 17.28 9.02
C VAL A 227 3.85 17.10 8.13
N GLY A 228 3.02 16.09 8.38
CA GLY A 228 1.83 15.84 7.58
C GLY A 228 1.16 14.52 7.90
N ARG A 229 0.50 13.93 6.90
CA ARG A 229 -0.15 12.62 6.98
C ARG A 229 0.27 11.72 5.82
N THR A 230 0.35 10.43 6.11
CA THR A 230 0.58 9.38 5.11
C THR A 230 -0.74 9.00 4.42
N GLU A 231 -0.67 8.25 3.32
CA GLU A 231 -1.81 7.69 2.60
C GLU A 231 -2.67 6.73 3.45
N THR A 232 -2.14 6.30 4.60
CA THR A 232 -2.85 5.48 5.59
C THR A 232 -3.57 6.30 6.65
N GLY A 233 -3.52 7.63 6.56
CA GLY A 233 -4.06 8.58 7.54
C GLY A 233 -3.18 8.77 8.78
N LYS A 234 -2.11 7.97 8.94
CA LYS A 234 -1.18 8.09 10.09
C LYS A 234 -0.34 9.37 9.97
N PRO A 235 0.04 10.00 11.10
CA PRO A 235 0.97 11.13 11.11
C PRO A 235 2.28 10.78 10.40
N TRP A 236 2.68 11.61 9.45
CA TRP A 236 4.00 11.54 8.82
C TRP A 236 4.98 12.28 9.71
N ARG A 237 5.95 11.54 10.27
CA ARG A 237 6.91 12.05 11.24
C ARG A 237 8.31 12.05 10.64
N LEU A 238 8.99 13.19 10.75
CA LEU A 238 10.40 13.31 10.41
C LEU A 238 11.24 13.41 11.67
N ARG A 239 12.41 12.79 11.60
CA ARG A 239 13.45 12.93 12.61
C ARG A 239 14.37 14.06 12.14
N LEU A 240 14.46 15.13 12.92
CA LEU A 240 15.39 16.23 12.65
C LEU A 240 16.63 16.11 13.54
N LEU A 241 16.48 15.65 14.77
CA LEU A 241 17.61 15.48 15.67
C LEU A 241 18.50 14.28 15.27
N GLY A 242 19.71 14.59 14.82
CA GLY A 242 20.75 13.63 14.45
C GLY A 242 20.53 12.98 13.08
N SER A 243 19.82 13.65 12.18
CA SER A 243 19.63 13.25 10.80
C SER A 243 19.63 14.46 9.87
N GLN A 244 19.98 14.24 8.61
CA GLN A 244 19.88 15.22 7.53
C GLN A 244 18.71 14.80 6.63
N VAL A 245 17.85 15.75 6.27
CA VAL A 245 16.69 15.51 5.42
C VAL A 245 16.90 16.22 4.11
N LEU A 246 16.90 15.46 3.01
CA LEU A 246 16.91 15.99 1.65
C LEU A 246 15.51 15.84 1.06
N VAL A 247 14.90 16.96 0.65
CA VAL A 247 13.60 16.97 -0.04
C VAL A 247 13.84 17.31 -1.51
N VAL A 248 13.50 16.39 -2.40
CA VAL A 248 13.65 16.56 -3.85
C VAL A 248 12.29 16.42 -4.51
N GLY A 249 11.99 17.29 -5.46
CA GLY A 249 10.78 17.22 -6.25
C GLY A 249 10.79 18.21 -7.40
N VAL A 250 10.07 17.89 -8.47
CA VAL A 250 9.83 18.80 -9.60
C VAL A 250 9.06 20.05 -9.13
N PRO A 251 9.11 21.17 -9.88
CA PRO A 251 8.25 22.32 -9.62
C PRO A 251 6.77 21.89 -9.48
N GLY A 252 6.07 22.44 -8.49
CA GLY A 252 4.67 22.07 -8.19
C GLY A 252 4.49 20.77 -7.39
N ALA A 253 5.54 19.97 -7.12
CA ALA A 253 5.41 18.72 -6.37
C ALA A 253 5.17 18.89 -4.85
N GLY A 254 5.14 20.12 -4.34
CA GLY A 254 4.92 20.40 -2.92
C GLY A 254 6.19 20.36 -2.04
N LYS A 255 7.39 20.52 -2.61
CA LYS A 255 8.63 20.59 -1.80
C LYS A 255 8.60 21.69 -0.72
N GLY A 256 8.05 22.87 -1.06
CA GLY A 256 7.93 24.00 -0.13
C GLY A 256 6.95 23.73 1.01
N SER A 257 5.88 22.95 0.77
CA SER A 257 4.93 22.62 1.85
C SER A 257 5.55 21.71 2.90
N VAL A 258 6.48 20.82 2.54
CA VAL A 258 7.24 20.02 3.51
C VAL A 258 8.11 20.93 4.37
N LEU A 259 8.80 21.88 3.74
CA LEU A 259 9.63 22.84 4.45
C LEU A 259 8.81 23.67 5.45
N TRP A 260 7.74 24.30 4.98
CA TRP A 260 6.89 25.14 5.81
C TRP A 260 6.18 24.34 6.91
N SER A 261 5.85 23.07 6.68
CA SER A 261 5.32 22.19 7.73
C SER A 261 6.35 21.90 8.83
N ILE A 262 7.64 21.81 8.47
CA ILE A 262 8.73 21.69 9.46
C ILE A 262 8.85 22.99 10.26
N VAL A 263 8.94 24.14 9.59
CA VAL A 263 9.08 25.45 10.24
C VAL A 263 7.90 25.70 11.18
N TRP A 264 6.67 25.45 10.72
CA TRP A 264 5.47 25.55 11.53
C TRP A 264 5.57 24.72 12.81
N GLN A 265 5.91 23.44 12.71
CA GLN A 265 6.03 22.56 13.88
C GLN A 265 7.18 22.92 14.81
N LEU A 266 8.20 23.64 14.32
CA LEU A 266 9.30 24.14 15.13
C LEU A 266 8.99 25.49 15.77
N ALA A 267 7.93 26.20 15.37
CA ALA A 267 7.60 27.53 15.90
C ALA A 267 7.59 27.63 17.44
N PRO A 268 7.02 26.66 18.21
CA PRO A 268 7.09 26.71 19.68
C PRO A 268 8.52 26.57 20.21
N ALA A 269 9.36 25.76 19.56
CA ALA A 269 10.76 25.57 19.95
C ALA A 269 11.65 26.76 19.55
N ILE A 270 11.30 27.47 18.48
CA ILE A 270 11.93 28.73 18.07
C ILE A 270 11.58 29.82 19.09
N LYS A 271 10.29 29.98 19.43
CA LYS A 271 9.82 30.94 20.43
C LYS A 271 10.46 30.72 21.81
N ALA A 272 10.70 29.47 22.18
CA ALA A 272 11.36 29.10 23.42
C ALA A 272 12.91 29.19 23.37
N GLY A 273 13.49 29.63 22.24
CA GLY A 273 14.95 29.72 22.07
C GLY A 273 15.69 28.38 22.06
N MET A 274 14.98 27.26 21.90
CA MET A 274 15.58 25.92 21.87
C MET A 274 16.20 25.60 20.51
N VAL A 275 15.58 26.10 19.44
CA VAL A 275 15.98 25.90 18.05
C VAL A 275 16.16 27.25 17.38
N ARG A 276 17.23 27.40 16.59
CA ARG A 276 17.36 28.47 15.62
C ARG A 276 17.36 27.93 14.20
N LEU A 277 16.76 28.69 13.30
CA LEU A 277 16.75 28.38 11.87
C LEU A 277 17.72 29.29 11.13
N VAL A 278 18.48 28.70 10.21
CA VAL A 278 19.36 29.43 9.29
C VAL A 278 18.99 29.03 7.87
N GLY A 279 18.75 30.02 7.01
CA GLY A 279 18.19 29.85 5.68
C GLY A 279 19.16 30.18 4.56
N ILE A 280 19.20 29.37 3.50
CA ILE A 280 19.88 29.67 2.23
C ILE A 280 18.88 29.42 1.10
N ASP A 281 18.46 30.47 0.41
CA ASP A 281 17.53 30.43 -0.71
C ASP A 281 18.14 31.11 -1.95
N PRO A 282 18.98 30.40 -2.72
CA PRO A 282 19.66 30.94 -3.90
C PRO A 282 18.70 31.39 -5.02
N LYS A 283 17.38 31.27 -4.84
CA LYS A 283 16.37 31.71 -5.80
C LYS A 283 15.88 33.14 -5.54
N GLY A 284 16.68 33.98 -4.89
CA GLY A 284 16.29 35.36 -4.59
C GLY A 284 15.17 35.46 -3.57
N GLY A 285 15.05 34.49 -2.67
CA GLY A 285 14.08 34.55 -1.55
C GLY A 285 12.63 34.24 -1.89
N MET A 286 12.33 33.67 -3.06
CA MET A 286 10.96 33.29 -3.42
C MET A 286 10.30 32.29 -2.46
N GLU A 287 11.11 31.48 -1.77
CA GLU A 287 10.62 30.45 -0.85
C GLU A 287 10.79 30.94 0.58
N LEU A 288 12.01 31.28 1.01
CA LEU A 288 12.28 31.66 2.42
C LEU A 288 11.84 33.09 2.78
N GLY A 289 11.73 33.99 1.80
CA GLY A 289 11.31 35.37 2.01
C GLY A 289 9.85 35.53 2.45
N GLN A 290 9.05 34.45 2.46
CA GLN A 290 7.66 34.50 2.92
C GLN A 290 7.54 34.69 4.45
N CYS A 291 8.58 34.32 5.22
CA CYS A 291 8.63 34.54 6.66
C CYS A 291 10.08 34.65 7.13
N PRO A 292 10.76 35.78 6.85
CA PRO A 292 12.16 35.98 7.24
C PRO A 292 12.33 35.96 8.76
N ASP A 293 11.33 36.44 9.51
CA ASP A 293 11.34 36.51 10.98
C ASP A 293 11.40 35.14 11.67
N ALA A 294 11.10 34.05 10.95
CA ALA A 294 11.26 32.70 11.48
C ALA A 294 12.73 32.23 11.52
N PHE A 295 13.63 32.97 10.86
CA PHE A 295 15.04 32.63 10.71
C PHE A 295 15.91 33.66 11.42
N GLU A 296 16.99 33.19 12.05
CA GLU A 296 18.01 34.06 12.66
C GLU A 296 18.85 34.76 11.59
N LYS A 297 19.11 34.06 10.48
CA LYS A 297 19.87 34.57 9.33
C LYS A 297 19.38 33.88 8.07
N VAL A 298 19.15 34.64 7.01
CA VAL A 298 18.77 34.14 5.69
C VAL A 298 19.65 34.79 4.63
N VAL A 299 20.18 33.98 3.72
CA VAL A 299 20.90 34.43 2.52
C VAL A 299 20.06 34.06 1.30
N TYR A 300 19.87 35.02 0.40
CA TYR A 300 18.98 34.87 -0.77
C TYR A 300 19.73 34.66 -2.10
N ASP A 301 21.06 34.56 -2.06
CA ASP A 301 21.90 34.34 -3.23
C ASP A 301 22.65 33.01 -3.14
N ASN A 302 23.35 32.66 -4.23
CA ASN A 302 24.31 31.56 -4.30
C ASN A 302 25.76 32.07 -4.27
N GLY A 303 25.97 33.27 -3.72
CA GLY A 303 27.24 33.99 -3.76
C GLY A 303 28.15 33.70 -2.58
N PRO A 304 29.18 34.55 -2.36
CA PRO A 304 30.11 34.43 -1.25
C PRO A 304 29.43 34.43 0.13
N GLU A 305 28.28 35.10 0.28
CA GLU A 305 27.53 35.15 1.54
C GLU A 305 26.96 33.78 1.93
N ALA A 306 26.48 33.00 0.96
CA ALA A 306 25.98 31.65 1.21
C ALA A 306 27.11 30.71 1.64
N VAL A 307 28.29 30.84 1.04
CA VAL A 307 29.49 30.09 1.42
C VAL A 307 29.94 30.48 2.83
N ALA A 308 30.04 31.77 3.13
CA ALA A 308 30.41 32.27 4.45
C ALA A 308 29.46 31.77 5.54
N LEU A 309 28.15 31.75 5.26
CA LEU A 309 27.15 31.22 6.18
C LEU A 309 27.32 29.70 6.44
N LEU A 310 27.62 28.93 5.39
CA LEU A 310 27.90 27.50 5.55
C LEU A 310 29.18 27.24 6.36
N GLU A 311 30.23 28.03 6.11
CA GLU A 311 31.49 27.96 6.86
C GLU A 311 31.31 28.33 8.34
N GLU A 312 30.52 29.36 8.64
CA GLU A 312 30.14 29.76 9.99
C GLU A 312 29.46 28.61 10.75
N ILE A 313 28.47 27.97 10.11
CA ILE A 313 27.76 26.83 10.70
C ILE A 313 28.69 25.62 10.87
N ALA A 314 29.53 25.34 9.88
CA ALA A 314 30.49 24.24 9.93
C ALA A 314 31.50 24.42 11.09
N ALA A 315 31.99 25.65 11.29
CA ALA A 315 32.87 25.99 12.39
C ALA A 315 32.19 25.74 13.75
N GLU A 316 30.93 26.13 13.90
CA GLU A 316 30.18 25.87 15.14
C GLU A 316 29.93 24.38 15.40
N VAL A 317 29.59 23.62 14.36
CA VAL A 317 29.45 22.16 14.47
C VAL A 317 30.77 21.53 14.93
N LYS A 318 31.90 21.99 14.40
CA LYS A 318 33.25 21.53 14.78
C LYS A 318 33.61 21.92 16.22
N GLU A 319 33.28 23.14 16.65
CA GLU A 319 33.48 23.61 18.02
C GLU A 319 32.67 22.74 19.01
N ARG A 320 31.39 22.53 18.73
CA ARG A 320 30.49 21.67 19.53
C ARG A 320 31.00 20.24 19.57
N ALA A 321 31.41 19.67 18.43
CA ALA A 321 31.95 18.31 18.37
C ALA A 321 33.23 18.14 19.20
N THR A 322 34.08 19.17 19.24
CA THR A 322 35.29 19.19 20.07
C THR A 322 34.93 19.24 21.56
N ARG A 323 33.93 20.05 21.93
CA ARG A 323 33.45 20.17 23.32
C ARG A 323 32.80 18.89 23.86
N TYR A 324 32.13 18.12 23.01
CA TYR A 324 31.49 16.85 23.38
C TYR A 324 32.38 15.61 23.20
N ARG A 325 33.59 15.79 22.66
CA ARG A 325 34.56 14.71 22.43
C ARG A 325 34.85 13.98 23.74
N GLY A 326 34.58 12.68 23.79
CA GLY A 326 34.78 11.83 24.98
C GLY A 326 33.69 11.93 26.07
N ILE A 327 32.74 12.85 25.96
CA ILE A 327 31.72 13.08 27.01
C ILE A 327 30.33 12.61 26.56
N ARG A 328 29.87 12.97 25.34
CA ARG A 328 28.56 12.54 24.81
C ARG A 328 28.60 12.33 23.30
N ARG A 329 28.01 11.22 22.84
CA ARG A 329 27.90 10.89 21.39
C ARG A 329 26.67 11.53 20.72
N ARG A 330 25.66 11.95 21.48
CA ARG A 330 24.42 12.60 20.98
C ARG A 330 23.88 13.62 21.99
N LEU A 331 23.36 14.75 21.49
CA LEU A 331 22.68 15.76 22.31
C LEU A 331 21.44 15.17 22.99
N SER A 332 21.31 15.37 24.31
CA SER A 332 20.11 15.04 25.09
C SER A 332 19.47 16.35 25.53
N LEU A 333 18.28 16.65 25.01
CA LEU A 333 17.49 17.80 25.44
C LEU A 333 16.93 17.50 26.84
N GLY A 334 17.65 17.89 27.88
CA GLY A 334 17.25 17.66 29.28
C GLY A 334 17.90 18.64 30.26
N LEU A 335 18.67 19.62 29.77
CA LEU A 335 19.20 20.71 30.58
C LEU A 335 18.71 22.02 29.97
N PRO A 336 18.33 23.02 30.79
CA PRO A 336 18.07 24.35 30.28
C PRO A 336 19.34 24.84 29.54
N PRO A 337 19.20 25.42 28.34
CA PRO A 337 20.35 26.00 27.66
C PRO A 337 20.98 27.06 28.58
N PRO A 338 22.33 27.19 28.61
CA PRO A 338 22.92 28.41 29.14
C PRO A 338 22.30 29.60 28.38
N LEU A 339 21.93 30.64 29.12
CA LEU A 339 21.12 31.81 28.73
C LEU A 339 21.52 32.56 27.44
N HIS A 340 22.54 32.11 26.70
CA HIS A 340 23.12 32.84 25.58
C HIS A 340 23.27 32.05 24.27
N ARG A 341 22.93 30.75 24.18
CA ARG A 341 22.98 30.02 22.89
C ARG A 341 21.89 28.95 22.73
N PRO A 342 21.14 28.94 21.61
CA PRO A 342 20.14 27.92 21.34
C PRO A 342 20.77 26.51 21.21
N CYS A 343 20.07 25.52 21.76
CA CYS A 343 20.52 24.14 21.84
C CYS A 343 20.77 23.49 20.47
N LEU A 344 20.04 23.88 19.42
CA LEU A 344 20.14 23.28 18.08
C LEU A 344 20.02 24.32 16.96
N ALA A 345 20.97 24.29 16.01
CA ALA A 345 20.84 24.99 14.74
C ALA A 345 20.27 24.03 13.68
N VAL A 346 19.20 24.43 13.00
CA VAL A 346 18.66 23.71 11.85
C VAL A 346 18.93 24.54 10.60
N VAL A 347 19.75 23.98 9.71
CA VAL A 347 20.04 24.60 8.42
C VAL A 347 18.98 24.19 7.42
N VAL A 348 18.36 25.18 6.79
CA VAL A 348 17.40 25.04 5.72
C VAL A 348 18.03 25.59 4.46
N ALA A 349 18.22 24.74 3.46
CA ALA A 349 18.66 25.16 2.14
C ALA A 349 17.62 24.78 1.08
N VAL A 350 17.20 25.74 0.27
CA VAL A 350 16.25 25.54 -0.82
C VAL A 350 16.97 25.65 -2.16
N VAL A 351 17.52 24.55 -2.63
CA VAL A 351 18.26 24.55 -3.90
C VAL A 351 17.31 24.31 -5.07
N GLY A 352 17.31 25.21 -6.04
CA GLY A 352 16.79 24.93 -7.37
C GLY A 352 17.85 24.25 -8.23
N LEU A 353 17.47 23.20 -8.94
CA LEU A 353 18.17 22.87 -10.18
C LEU A 353 17.81 23.96 -11.19
N GLY A 354 18.47 25.11 -11.10
CA GLY A 354 18.66 25.93 -12.28
C GLY A 354 19.55 25.14 -13.23
N THR A 355 19.22 25.11 -14.51
CA THR A 355 20.26 24.89 -15.52
C THR A 355 21.45 25.75 -15.13
N PRO A 356 22.68 25.21 -15.02
CA PRO A 356 23.84 26.09 -14.94
C PRO A 356 23.70 27.02 -16.14
N ALA A 357 23.68 28.33 -15.89
CA ALA A 357 23.89 29.28 -16.96
C ALA A 357 25.25 28.92 -17.54
N LEU A 358 25.24 28.18 -18.65
CA LEU A 358 26.30 28.17 -19.62
C LEU A 358 26.30 29.56 -20.24
N SER A 359 26.82 30.52 -19.49
CA SER A 359 27.20 31.83 -19.99
C SER A 359 28.59 32.09 -19.44
N ASP A 360 29.54 31.78 -20.32
CA ASP A 360 30.82 32.45 -20.50
C ASP A 360 31.95 32.06 -19.53
N TRP A 361 32.68 31.02 -19.96
CA TRP A 361 34.14 31.01 -19.95
C TRP A 361 34.68 31.75 -21.17
#